data_AF-A0A7C8Z7K4-F1
#
_entry.id   AF-A0A7C8Z7K4-F1
#
_cell.length_a   1.000
_cell.length_b   1.000
_cell.length_c   1.000
_cell.angle_alpha   90.00
_cell.angle_beta   90.00
_cell.angle_gamma   90.00
#
_symmetry.space_group_name_H-M   'P 1'
#
loop_
_entity.id
_entity.type
_entity.pdbx_description
1 polymer ?
#
loop_
_entity_poly.entity_id
_entity_poly.type
_entity_poly.pdbx_seq_one_letter_code
_entity_poly.pdbx_strand_id
1 'polypeptide(L)'
;RKYAYNKEPIGGGGGYISNKEYLKDIYIVWFGDDGEEGVDSAEELLEDLQPHCNLKGFGVWGYPGTKIPKWAMKNSLTTSLPNLVRIWIYGCNGLQSLPWLGELQSLKSLGVSSLDNLEYMEDRRISGSDGSSSSRAGGGVLQQSSSFFPSLELLELDECPKLKGWWRDDSNTN
;
A
#
# COMPACT_ATOMS: atom_id res chain seq x y z
N ARG A 1 17.66 9.88 18.25
CA ARG A 1 16.54 9.13 17.64
C ARG A 1 16.70 7.68 18.09
N LYS A 2 15.81 7.17 18.95
CA LYS A 2 15.89 5.78 19.43
C LYS A 2 15.23 4.90 18.37
N TYR A 3 16.04 4.13 17.64
CA TYR A 3 15.52 3.06 16.80
C TYR A 3 15.17 1.91 17.72
N ALA A 4 13.87 1.69 17.97
CA ALA A 4 13.43 0.45 18.58
C ALA A 4 13.41 -0.61 17.48
N TYR A 5 14.51 -1.36 17.35
CA TYR A 5 14.45 -2.69 16.73
C TYR A 5 13.69 -3.58 17.70
N ASN A 6 12.35 -3.53 17.66
CA ASN A 6 11.55 -4.55 18.30
C ASN A 6 11.66 -5.82 17.45
N LYS A 7 12.70 -6.62 17.68
CA LYS A 7 12.70 -8.05 17.38
C LYS A 7 11.80 -8.75 18.40
N GLU A 8 10.50 -8.48 18.37
CA GLU A 8 9.54 -9.41 18.97
C GLU A 8 9.22 -10.43 17.88
N PRO A 9 9.48 -11.74 18.09
CA PRO A 9 8.99 -12.75 17.15
C PRO A 9 7.48 -12.59 17.07
N ILE A 10 6.95 -12.35 15.86
CA ILE A 10 5.51 -12.34 15.62
C ILE A 10 5.07 -13.80 15.70
N GLY A 11 4.78 -14.25 16.92
CA GLY A 11 4.15 -15.54 17.17
C GLY A 11 2.75 -15.50 16.57
N GLY A 12 2.41 -16.54 15.79
CA GLY A 12 1.12 -16.69 15.12
C GLY A 12 -0.04 -16.38 16.06
N GLY A 13 -0.76 -15.32 15.74
CA GLY A 13 -1.79 -14.73 16.58
C GLY A 13 -2.04 -13.29 16.14
N GLY A 14 -2.89 -13.14 15.13
CA GLY A 14 -3.20 -11.93 14.36
C GLY A 14 -3.79 -10.72 15.09
N GLY A 15 -3.38 -10.43 16.32
CA GLY A 15 -3.91 -9.28 17.09
C GLY A 15 -2.87 -8.51 17.91
N TYR A 16 -1.59 -8.85 17.81
CA TYR A 16 -0.57 -8.34 18.73
C TYR A 16 -0.22 -6.85 18.57
N ILE A 17 -0.57 -6.23 17.44
CA ILE A 17 -0.13 -4.86 17.13
C ILE A 17 -1.28 -3.88 16.88
N SER A 18 -2.49 -4.34 16.58
CA SER A 18 -3.68 -3.49 16.39
C SER A 18 -4.06 -2.71 17.66
N ASN A 19 -3.75 -3.26 18.84
CA ASN A 19 -4.01 -2.64 20.15
C ASN A 19 -2.86 -1.76 20.67
N LYS A 20 -1.76 -1.61 19.91
CA LYS A 20 -0.60 -0.81 20.34
C LYS A 20 -0.72 0.64 19.82
N GLU A 21 -1.69 1.39 20.34
CA GLU A 21 -2.05 2.77 19.88
C GLU A 21 -0.89 3.79 19.94
N TYR A 22 0.14 3.49 20.73
CA TYR A 22 1.36 4.29 20.87
C TYR A 22 2.33 4.11 19.70
N LEU A 23 2.18 3.06 18.88
CA LEU A 23 3.03 2.84 17.72
C LEU A 23 2.77 3.91 16.66
N LYS A 24 3.83 4.64 16.31
CA LYS A 24 3.82 5.66 15.26
C LYS A 24 4.45 5.17 13.97
N ASP A 25 5.29 4.16 14.04
CA ASP A 25 5.96 3.61 12.87
C ASP A 25 5.99 2.08 13.00
N ILE A 26 5.62 1.38 11.93
CA ILE A 26 5.67 -0.09 11.82
C ILE A 26 6.48 -0.42 10.58
N TYR A 27 7.48 -1.29 10.74
CA TYR A 27 8.26 -1.85 9.65
C TYR A 27 8.23 -3.36 9.76
N ILE A 28 7.81 -4.04 8.71
CA ILE A 28 7.75 -5.50 8.63
C ILE A 28 8.75 -5.95 7.59
N VAL A 29 9.60 -6.90 7.97
CA VAL A 29 10.69 -7.40 7.14
C VAL A 29 10.57 -8.90 7.09
N TRP A 30 10.47 -9.44 5.88
CA TRP A 30 10.60 -10.86 5.60
C TRP A 30 12.04 -11.13 5.20
N PHE A 31 12.68 -12.07 5.90
CA PHE A 31 14.02 -12.55 5.62
C PHE A 31 13.89 -13.95 5.06
N GLY A 32 14.09 -14.16 3.75
CA GLY A 32 14.03 -15.50 3.17
C GLY A 32 14.14 -15.51 1.65
N ASP A 33 14.76 -16.57 1.13
CA ASP A 33 14.76 -17.01 -0.27
C ASP A 33 13.78 -18.19 -0.45
N ASP A 34 12.83 -18.29 0.48
CA ASP A 34 11.94 -19.42 0.61
C ASP A 34 10.95 -19.30 -0.55
N GLY A 35 10.78 -20.39 -1.32
CA GLY A 35 9.93 -20.42 -2.52
C GLY A 35 8.46 -20.13 -2.23
N GLU A 36 7.53 -20.77 -2.94
CA GLU A 36 6.09 -20.55 -2.69
C GLU A 36 5.65 -20.89 -1.23
N GLU A 37 6.48 -21.62 -0.48
CA GLU A 37 6.30 -21.94 0.93
C GLU A 37 6.50 -20.71 1.84
N GLY A 38 5.43 -19.93 2.04
CA GLY A 38 5.42 -18.80 2.97
C GLY A 38 4.54 -17.63 2.53
N VAL A 39 4.10 -17.63 1.26
CA VAL A 39 3.22 -16.61 0.68
C VAL A 39 1.91 -16.49 1.46
N ASP A 40 1.19 -17.59 1.66
CA ASP A 40 -0.10 -17.57 2.34
C ASP A 40 0.01 -17.07 3.79
N SER A 41 1.06 -17.49 4.50
CA SER A 41 1.31 -17.04 5.87
C SER A 41 1.67 -15.55 5.95
N ALA A 42 2.43 -15.03 4.97
CA ALA A 42 2.74 -13.61 4.89
C ALA A 42 1.49 -12.78 4.56
N GLU A 43 0.65 -13.25 3.64
CA GLU A 43 -0.62 -12.64 3.27
C GLU A 43 -1.57 -12.59 4.48
N GLU A 44 -1.72 -13.69 5.21
CA GLU A 44 -2.53 -13.78 6.43
C GLU A 44 -2.00 -12.84 7.52
N LEU A 45 -0.69 -12.83 7.77
CA LEU A 45 -0.07 -11.93 8.75
C LEU A 45 -0.30 -10.46 8.42
N LEU A 46 -0.18 -10.06 7.14
CA LEU A 46 -0.46 -8.69 6.72
C LEU A 46 -1.94 -8.34 6.85
N GLU A 47 -2.86 -9.26 6.55
CA GLU A 47 -4.30 -9.05 6.71
C GLU A 47 -4.66 -8.84 8.20
N ASP A 48 -4.09 -9.67 9.07
CA ASP A 48 -4.30 -9.65 10.51
C ASP A 48 -3.67 -8.45 11.21
N LEU A 49 -2.68 -7.82 10.57
CA LEU A 49 -1.96 -6.68 11.11
C LEU A 49 -2.89 -5.55 11.60
N GLN A 50 -3.85 -5.16 10.76
CA GLN A 50 -4.83 -4.07 10.99
C GLN A 50 -4.27 -2.92 11.87
N PRO A 51 -3.36 -2.08 11.32
CA PRO A 51 -2.65 -1.11 12.13
C PRO A 51 -3.59 -0.03 12.70
N HIS A 52 -3.23 0.52 13.86
CA HIS A 52 -4.01 1.58 14.49
C HIS A 52 -3.96 2.89 13.69
N CYS A 53 -5.05 3.66 13.67
CA CYS A 53 -5.19 4.94 12.94
C CYS A 53 -4.23 6.08 13.35
N ASN A 54 -3.43 5.84 14.38
CA ASN A 54 -2.41 6.75 14.89
C ASN A 54 -1.05 6.57 14.21
N LEU A 55 -0.93 5.55 13.35
CA LEU A 55 0.28 5.23 12.62
C LEU A 55 0.64 6.38 11.67
N LYS A 56 1.92 6.73 11.66
CA LYS A 56 2.53 7.76 10.81
C LYS A 56 3.50 7.19 9.79
N GLY A 57 4.12 6.05 10.08
CA GLY A 57 5.04 5.37 9.17
C GLY A 57 4.67 3.91 8.99
N PHE A 58 4.64 3.45 7.75
CA PHE A 58 4.47 2.05 7.41
C PHE A 58 5.58 1.62 6.44
N GLY A 59 6.22 0.51 6.73
CA GLY A 59 7.25 -0.06 5.88
C GLY A 59 7.11 -1.56 5.73
N VAL A 60 7.34 -2.04 4.52
CA VAL A 60 7.34 -3.46 4.18
C VAL A 60 8.56 -3.77 3.32
N TRP A 61 9.33 -4.78 3.74
CA TRP A 61 10.49 -5.26 3.02
C TRP A 61 10.38 -6.75 2.78
N GLY A 62 10.45 -7.16 1.51
CA GLY A 62 10.68 -8.56 1.14
C GLY A 62 9.41 -9.38 1.18
N TYR A 63 8.25 -8.71 1.19
CA TYR A 63 6.96 -9.37 1.24
C TYR A 63 6.81 -10.33 0.04
N PRO A 64 6.67 -11.64 0.29
CA PRO A 64 6.62 -12.63 -0.79
C PRO A 64 5.23 -12.72 -1.43
N GLY A 65 4.21 -12.15 -0.79
CA GLY A 65 2.83 -12.24 -1.26
C GLY A 65 2.52 -11.37 -2.47
N THR A 66 1.39 -11.68 -3.09
CA THR A 66 0.90 -10.98 -4.29
C THR A 66 -0.32 -10.13 -3.99
N LYS A 67 -1.04 -10.43 -2.91
CA LYS A 67 -2.25 -9.71 -2.50
C LYS A 67 -1.91 -8.58 -1.54
N ILE A 68 -2.66 -7.49 -1.68
CA ILE A 68 -2.68 -6.37 -0.74
C ILE A 68 -3.77 -6.63 0.30
N PRO A 69 -3.52 -6.41 1.60
CA PRO A 69 -4.53 -6.66 2.64
C PRO A 69 -5.73 -5.70 2.49
N LYS A 70 -6.92 -6.14 2.93
CA LYS A 70 -8.18 -5.40 2.78
C LYS A 70 -8.15 -4.04 3.46
N TRP A 71 -7.48 -3.95 4.62
CA TRP A 71 -7.35 -2.68 5.34
C TRP A 71 -6.50 -1.65 4.58
N ALA A 72 -5.67 -2.10 3.64
CA ALA A 72 -4.86 -1.24 2.78
C ALA A 72 -5.55 -0.89 1.45
N MET A 73 -6.75 -1.39 1.17
CA MET A 73 -7.52 -0.99 -0.02
C MET A 73 -8.15 0.40 0.18
N LYS A 74 -8.28 1.19 -0.90
CA LYS A 74 -8.69 2.61 -0.89
C LYS A 74 -9.58 3.07 0.26
N ASN A 75 -10.83 2.59 0.30
CA ASN A 75 -11.85 3.09 1.23
C ASN A 75 -11.52 2.71 2.68
N SER A 76 -10.81 1.59 2.87
CA SER A 76 -10.32 1.19 4.18
C SER A 76 -9.05 1.93 4.53
N LEU A 77 -8.11 2.16 3.60
CA LEU A 77 -6.81 2.75 3.91
C LEU A 77 -6.94 4.18 4.44
N THR A 78 -7.79 5.00 3.80
CA THR A 78 -8.04 6.38 4.24
C THR A 78 -8.77 6.44 5.58
N THR A 79 -9.62 5.47 5.87
CA THR A 79 -10.36 5.37 7.14
C THR A 79 -9.51 4.77 8.28
N SER A 80 -8.75 3.73 7.96
CA SER A 80 -7.93 2.96 8.90
C SER A 80 -6.64 3.69 9.23
N LEU A 81 -6.02 4.42 8.29
CA LEU A 81 -4.72 5.09 8.46
C LEU A 81 -4.73 6.55 7.96
N PRO A 82 -5.60 7.43 8.49
CA PRO A 82 -5.73 8.82 8.02
C PRO A 82 -4.49 9.68 8.28
N ASN A 83 -3.65 9.28 9.25
CA ASN A 83 -2.48 10.03 9.71
C ASN A 83 -1.17 9.53 9.11
N LEU A 84 -1.23 8.70 8.07
CA LEU A 84 -0.04 8.10 7.48
C LEU A 84 0.78 9.15 6.72
N VAL A 85 2.04 9.31 7.12
CA VAL A 85 2.97 10.34 6.62
C VAL A 85 4.04 9.73 5.73
N ARG A 86 4.45 8.50 6.00
CA ARG A 86 5.56 7.84 5.30
C ARG A 86 5.21 6.40 4.95
N ILE A 87 5.48 6.01 3.72
CA ILE A 87 5.34 4.64 3.22
C ILE A 87 6.64 4.22 2.54
N TRP A 88 7.14 3.03 2.87
CA TRP A 88 8.32 2.43 2.25
C TRP A 88 8.01 0.99 1.85
N ILE A 89 8.14 0.67 0.56
CA ILE A 89 7.89 -0.67 0.03
C ILE A 89 9.15 -1.09 -0.72
N TYR A 90 9.83 -2.12 -0.23
CA TYR A 90 11.12 -2.55 -0.77
C TYR A 90 11.12 -4.05 -1.05
N GLY A 91 11.62 -4.48 -2.21
CA GLY A 91 11.82 -5.92 -2.49
C GLY A 91 10.52 -6.73 -2.52
N CYS A 92 9.38 -6.12 -2.83
CA CYS A 92 8.07 -6.76 -2.79
C CYS A 92 7.67 -7.26 -4.19
N ASN A 93 8.47 -8.19 -4.70
CA ASN A 93 8.44 -8.58 -6.12
C ASN A 93 7.15 -9.28 -6.57
N GLY A 94 6.32 -9.80 -5.65
CA GLY A 94 5.03 -10.39 -6.00
C GLY A 94 3.95 -9.36 -6.38
N LEU A 95 4.13 -8.08 -6.01
CA LEU A 95 3.13 -7.04 -6.21
C LEU A 95 3.13 -6.53 -7.65
N GLN A 96 1.97 -6.59 -8.29
CA GLN A 96 1.75 -6.03 -9.64
C GLN A 96 1.22 -4.60 -9.62
N SER A 97 0.61 -4.20 -8.50
CA SER A 97 0.06 -2.86 -8.29
C SER A 97 0.03 -2.57 -6.80
N LEU A 98 0.17 -1.30 -6.43
CA LEU A 98 -0.03 -0.86 -5.05
C LEU A 98 -1.48 -0.41 -4.84
N PRO A 99 -1.95 -0.37 -3.58
CA PRO A 99 -3.25 0.21 -3.28
C PRO A 99 -3.32 1.70 -3.66
N TRP A 100 -4.54 2.24 -3.65
CA TRP A 100 -4.78 3.65 -3.91
C TRP A 100 -4.23 4.54 -2.78
N LEU A 101 -3.01 5.06 -2.95
CA LEU A 101 -2.32 5.87 -1.94
C LEU A 101 -2.60 7.38 -2.12
N GLY A 102 -3.06 7.80 -3.30
CA GLY A 102 -3.17 9.20 -3.72
C GLY A 102 -4.19 10.05 -2.97
N GLU A 103 -5.07 9.42 -2.19
CA GLU A 103 -6.04 10.10 -1.31
C GLU A 103 -5.51 10.36 0.11
N LEU A 104 -4.34 9.84 0.46
CA LEU A 104 -3.72 10.07 1.77
C LEU A 104 -3.27 11.53 1.90
N GLN A 105 -4.09 12.32 2.59
CA GLN A 105 -3.88 13.76 2.77
C GLN A 105 -2.59 14.10 3.52
N SER A 106 -2.13 13.20 4.40
CA SER A 106 -0.97 13.41 5.26
C SER A 106 0.33 12.86 4.69
N LEU A 107 0.28 12.15 3.56
CA LEU A 107 1.45 11.44 3.02
C LEU A 107 2.46 12.43 2.45
N LYS A 108 3.65 12.46 3.06
CA LYS A 108 4.78 13.32 2.67
C LYS A 108 5.91 12.57 2.00
N SER A 109 6.07 11.28 2.31
CA SER A 109 7.16 10.47 1.75
C SER A 109 6.65 9.12 1.29
N LEU A 110 6.90 8.80 0.03
CA LEU A 110 6.61 7.51 -0.57
C LEU A 110 7.88 6.98 -1.23
N GLY A 111 8.33 5.81 -0.81
CA GLY A 111 9.41 5.09 -1.49
C GLY A 111 8.97 3.72 -1.92
N VAL A 112 9.27 3.40 -3.17
CA VAL A 112 9.01 2.12 -3.81
C VAL A 112 10.29 1.71 -4.53
N SER A 113 10.91 0.62 -4.10
CA SER A 113 12.17 0.16 -4.66
C SER A 113 12.22 -1.35 -4.81
N SER A 114 12.80 -1.82 -5.91
CA SER A 114 13.00 -3.25 -6.17
C SER A 114 11.65 -4.00 -6.16
N LEU A 115 10.71 -3.56 -7.02
CA LEU A 115 9.44 -4.25 -7.26
C LEU A 115 9.39 -4.71 -8.72
N ASP A 116 9.91 -5.90 -8.97
CA ASP A 116 10.12 -6.43 -10.33
C ASP A 116 8.85 -6.61 -11.16
N ASN A 117 7.72 -6.91 -10.50
CA ASN A 117 6.44 -7.12 -11.17
C ASN A 117 5.50 -5.93 -11.13
N LEU A 118 5.89 -4.81 -10.51
CA LEU A 118 5.05 -3.63 -10.41
C LEU A 118 4.79 -3.04 -11.80
N GLU A 119 3.54 -3.06 -12.23
CA GLU A 119 3.13 -2.47 -13.51
C GLU A 119 2.56 -1.06 -13.33
N TYR A 120 1.86 -0.81 -12.23
CA TYR A 120 1.17 0.46 -11.97
C TYR A 120 1.29 0.90 -10.50
N MET A 121 1.52 2.19 -10.26
CA MET A 121 1.56 2.75 -8.90
C MET A 121 0.20 2.65 -8.20
N GLU A 122 -0.90 2.73 -8.92
CA GLU A 122 -2.25 2.60 -8.35
C GLU A 122 -3.18 1.83 -9.30
N ASP A 123 -3.95 0.87 -8.76
CA ASP A 123 -5.03 0.21 -9.49
C ASP A 123 -6.42 0.63 -8.96
N ARG A 124 -7.17 1.38 -9.78
CA ARG A 124 -8.54 1.82 -9.50
C ARG A 124 -9.52 0.66 -9.31
N ARG A 125 -9.21 -0.52 -9.83
CA ARG A 125 -10.09 -1.70 -9.75
C ARG A 125 -9.96 -2.39 -8.38
N ILE A 126 -8.80 -2.29 -7.75
CA ILE A 126 -8.50 -2.84 -6.41
C ILE A 126 -8.94 -1.87 -5.31
N SER A 127 -9.07 -0.60 -5.66
CA SER A 127 -9.84 0.39 -4.92
C SER A 127 -11.32 -0.02 -4.92
N GLY A 128 -11.83 -0.59 -3.82
CA GLY A 128 -13.23 -1.00 -3.67
C GLY A 128 -14.19 0.03 -4.24
N SER A 129 -14.74 -0.26 -5.43
CA SER A 129 -15.49 0.70 -6.22
C SER A 129 -16.93 0.75 -5.73
N ASP A 130 -17.31 1.88 -5.16
CA ASP A 130 -18.67 2.39 -5.22
C ASP A 130 -18.98 2.66 -6.69
N GLY A 131 -19.73 1.71 -7.28
CA GLY A 131 -20.09 1.69 -8.69
C GLY A 131 -20.74 3.00 -9.13
N SER A 132 -19.93 3.91 -9.66
CA SER A 132 -20.40 4.97 -10.54
C SER A 132 -20.54 4.41 -11.95
N SER A 133 -21.49 3.49 -12.09
CA SER A 133 -22.15 3.24 -13.36
C SER A 133 -23.05 4.43 -13.68
N SER A 134 -22.47 5.56 -14.10
CA SER A 134 -23.24 6.59 -14.81
C SER A 134 -23.07 6.38 -16.30
N SER A 135 -23.98 5.56 -16.82
CA SER A 135 -24.34 5.49 -18.23
C SER A 135 -24.49 6.90 -18.83
N ARG A 136 -23.82 7.10 -19.97
CA ARG A 136 -24.06 8.12 -21.01
C ARG A 136 -25.31 9.00 -20.83
N ALA A 137 -25.12 10.26 -20.45
CA ALA A 137 -25.79 11.43 -21.06
C ALA A 137 -25.31 12.74 -20.42
N GLY A 138 -24.86 13.68 -21.26
CA GLY A 138 -24.95 15.12 -20.96
C GLY A 138 -23.80 15.76 -20.20
N GLY A 139 -22.97 16.51 -20.96
CA GLY A 139 -22.34 17.77 -20.56
C GLY A 139 -21.91 17.95 -19.10
N GLY A 140 -20.65 17.66 -18.84
CA GLY A 140 -19.97 18.09 -17.62
C GLY A 140 -18.49 17.75 -17.73
N VAL A 141 -17.67 18.76 -18.02
CA VAL A 141 -16.22 18.68 -17.77
C VAL A 141 -16.05 18.53 -16.27
N LEU A 142 -16.04 17.29 -15.78
CA LEU A 142 -15.42 17.00 -14.50
C LEU A 142 -13.94 16.84 -14.79
N GLN A 143 -13.29 17.99 -14.81
CA GLN A 143 -11.88 18.14 -14.56
C GLN A 143 -11.56 17.41 -13.26
N GLN A 144 -11.20 16.12 -13.33
CA GLN A 144 -10.55 15.44 -12.21
C GLN A 144 -9.07 15.78 -12.24
N SER A 145 -8.78 17.07 -12.06
CA SER A 145 -7.53 17.49 -11.46
C SER A 145 -7.67 17.34 -9.94
N SER A 146 -7.81 16.09 -9.47
CA SER A 146 -7.63 15.79 -8.04
C SER A 146 -6.14 15.69 -7.82
N SER A 147 -5.55 16.62 -7.07
CA SER A 147 -4.15 16.58 -6.66
C SER A 147 -3.83 15.21 -6.06
N PHE A 148 -3.11 14.38 -6.81
CA PHE A 148 -2.59 13.10 -6.35
C PHE A 148 -1.52 13.39 -5.30
N PHE A 149 -1.70 12.86 -4.09
CA PHE A 149 -0.84 13.11 -2.95
C PHE A 149 -0.66 14.61 -2.64
N PRO A 150 -1.69 15.26 -2.07
CA PRO A 150 -1.69 16.71 -1.87
C PRO A 150 -0.54 17.22 -0.96
N SER A 151 0.09 16.33 -0.21
CA SER A 151 1.19 16.64 0.71
C SER A 151 2.52 15.97 0.36
N LEU A 152 2.66 15.31 -0.81
CA LEU A 152 3.89 14.58 -1.12
C LEU A 152 5.07 15.54 -1.32
N GLU A 153 6.12 15.32 -0.55
CA GLU A 153 7.36 16.09 -0.60
C GLU A 153 8.51 15.24 -1.16
N LEU A 154 8.46 13.93 -0.95
CA LEU A 154 9.47 12.97 -1.38
C LEU A 154 8.80 11.78 -2.08
N LEU A 155 9.24 11.52 -3.31
CA LEU A 155 8.93 10.31 -4.05
C LEU A 155 10.25 9.65 -4.44
N GLU A 156 10.41 8.39 -4.04
CA GLU A 156 11.53 7.53 -4.44
C GLU A 156 10.98 6.36 -5.24
N LEU A 157 11.47 6.23 -6.47
CA LEU A 157 11.17 5.13 -7.37
C LEU A 157 12.49 4.58 -7.88
N ASP A 158 12.83 3.38 -7.48
CA ASP A 158 14.05 2.71 -7.91
C ASP A 158 13.79 1.24 -8.26
N GLU A 159 14.57 0.68 -9.18
CA GLU A 159 14.49 -0.74 -9.56
C GLU A 159 13.06 -1.29 -9.77
N CYS A 160 12.23 -0.58 -10.56
CA CYS A 160 10.88 -1.01 -10.93
C CYS A 160 10.79 -1.26 -12.45
N PRO A 161 11.39 -2.34 -12.98
CA PRO A 161 11.63 -2.51 -14.41
C PRO A 161 10.37 -2.66 -15.26
N LYS A 162 9.25 -3.12 -14.67
CA LYS A 162 7.97 -3.32 -15.38
C LYS A 162 6.99 -2.16 -15.20
N LEU A 163 7.38 -1.08 -14.53
CA LEU A 163 6.48 0.04 -14.24
C LEU A 163 6.07 0.74 -15.55
N LYS A 164 4.78 0.61 -15.90
CA LYS A 164 4.18 1.19 -17.12
C LYS A 164 3.66 2.60 -16.88
N GLY A 165 3.29 2.94 -15.65
CA GLY A 165 2.82 4.28 -15.31
C GLY A 165 2.17 4.37 -13.94
N TRP A 166 1.54 5.52 -13.70
CA TRP A 166 0.93 5.84 -12.41
C TRP A 166 -0.40 5.11 -12.17
N TRP A 167 -1.26 5.05 -13.18
CA TRP A 167 -2.55 4.39 -13.08
C TRP A 167 -2.74 3.40 -14.22
N ARG A 168 -3.46 2.33 -13.91
CA ARG A 168 -4.06 1.50 -14.95
C ARG A 168 -5.25 2.24 -15.53
N ASP A 169 -5.19 2.59 -16.81
CA ASP A 169 -6.32 3.16 -17.54
C ASP A 169 -7.18 2.03 -18.13
N ASP A 170 -8.51 2.17 -18.02
CA ASP A 170 -9.46 1.22 -18.61
C ASP A 170 -9.58 1.39 -20.13
N SER A 171 -8.94 2.43 -20.71
CA SER A 171 -9.05 2.80 -22.12
C SER A 171 -8.25 1.94 -23.11
N ASN A 172 -7.42 0.99 -22.66
CA ASN A 172 -6.54 0.20 -23.53
C ASN A 172 -6.91 -1.29 -23.60
N THR A 173 -8.21 -1.59 -23.67
CA THR A 173 -8.69 -2.86 -24.23
C THR A 173 -9.15 -2.60 -25.66
N ASN A 174 -8.26 -2.87 -26.62
CA ASN A 174 -8.58 -2.93 -28.04
C ASN A 174 -8.90 -4.37 -28.43
#